data_AF-A0A918XDG1-F1
#
_entry.id   AF-A0A918XDG1-F1
#
_cell.length_a   1.000
_cell.length_b   1.000
_cell.length_c   1.000
_cell.angle_alpha   90.00
_cell.angle_beta   90.00
_cell.angle_gamma   90.00
#
_symmetry.space_group_name_H-M   'P 1'
#
loop_
_entity.id
_entity.type
_entity.pdbx_description
1 polymer ?
#
loop_
_entity_poly.entity_id
_entity_poly.type
_entity_poly.pdbx_seq_one_letter_code
_entity_poly.pdbx_strand_id
1 'polypeptide(L)'
;MQWGDAFMNRIDSVEADLLLVSAYFIPTDALMAALDRAVRRGVRVRVLTNSLGSNNHVSAHAAYTHHRRALLMAGVKLYELRADASDRARYIFSGVEDSMLGLQAKFAVLDDCCIAVGSSNLDPRSLLLNSELGAFAISEPLNAELRYLFAVDMAPGNAWRVSLDDAQRVIWSDEAGHRYDAPPASFFLRAENWFFGLLPLDGQM
;
A
#
# COMPACT_ATOMS: atom_id res chain seq x y z
N MET A 1 3.89 -22.08 12.76
CA MET A 1 3.35 -21.43 11.55
C MET A 1 4.10 -20.12 11.39
N GLN A 2 4.75 -19.88 10.25
CA GLN A 2 5.43 -18.61 10.02
C GLN A 2 4.36 -17.50 9.85
N TRP A 3 4.69 -16.28 10.25
CA TRP A 3 3.77 -15.14 10.21
C TRP A 3 3.12 -14.94 8.82
N GLY A 4 3.91 -15.08 7.75
CA GLY A 4 3.42 -14.98 6.37
C GLY A 4 2.27 -15.93 6.06
N ASP A 5 2.44 -17.22 6.35
CA ASP A 5 1.40 -18.23 6.11
C ASP A 5 0.14 -17.94 6.93
N ALA A 6 0.31 -17.53 8.19
CA ALA A 6 -0.80 -17.20 9.06
C ALA A 6 -1.59 -15.99 8.53
N PHE A 7 -0.89 -15.00 7.97
CA PHE A 7 -1.49 -13.83 7.34
C PHE A 7 -2.22 -14.18 6.03
N MET A 8 -1.62 -15.00 5.15
CA MET A 8 -2.29 -15.45 3.92
C MET A 8 -3.55 -16.25 4.22
N ASN A 9 -3.48 -17.19 5.17
CA ASN A 9 -4.65 -17.97 5.58
C ASN A 9 -5.74 -17.08 6.18
N ARG A 10 -5.35 -16.00 6.87
CA ARG A 10 -6.30 -15.03 7.42
C ARG A 10 -6.96 -14.19 6.31
N ILE A 11 -6.23 -13.81 5.25
CA ILE A 11 -6.82 -13.18 4.04
C ILE A 11 -7.84 -14.11 3.39
N ASP A 12 -7.55 -15.41 3.33
CA ASP A 12 -8.46 -16.39 2.74
C ASP A 12 -9.77 -16.56 3.53
N SER A 13 -9.80 -16.21 4.83
CA SER A 13 -11.01 -16.21 5.64
C SER A 13 -11.81 -14.90 5.60
N VAL A 14 -11.32 -13.84 4.93
CA VAL A 14 -12.04 -12.56 4.85
C VAL A 14 -13.28 -12.70 3.98
N GLU A 15 -14.40 -12.15 4.45
CA GLU A 15 -15.71 -12.26 3.80
C GLU A 15 -16.18 -10.97 3.13
N ALA A 16 -15.90 -9.79 3.70
CA ALA A 16 -16.49 -8.54 3.24
C ALA A 16 -15.44 -7.50 2.86
N ASP A 17 -14.41 -7.29 3.69
CA ASP A 17 -13.57 -6.10 3.57
C ASP A 17 -12.13 -6.32 4.04
N LEU A 18 -11.17 -5.98 3.19
CA LEU A 18 -9.74 -6.03 3.49
C LEU A 18 -9.11 -4.67 3.23
N LEU A 19 -8.62 -4.03 4.28
CA LEU A 19 -7.78 -2.83 4.20
C LEU A 19 -6.34 -3.22 4.51
N LEU A 20 -5.38 -2.81 3.68
CA LEU A 20 -3.97 -3.13 3.88
C LEU A 20 -3.12 -1.86 3.75
N VAL A 21 -2.28 -1.61 4.75
CA VAL A 21 -1.27 -0.55 4.75
C VAL A 21 0.09 -1.19 4.71
N SER A 22 0.93 -0.76 3.76
CA SER A 22 2.33 -1.12 3.75
C SER A 22 3.18 0.00 3.17
N ALA A 23 4.24 0.36 3.88
CA ALA A 23 5.19 1.40 3.49
C ALA A 23 5.88 1.09 2.15
N TYR A 24 6.23 -0.19 1.95
CA TYR A 24 6.89 -0.71 0.74
C TYR A 24 6.12 -1.93 0.25
N PHE A 25 5.07 -1.71 -0.52
CA PHE A 25 4.18 -2.79 -0.94
C PHE A 25 4.69 -3.49 -2.20
N ILE A 26 5.53 -4.52 -2.02
CA ILE A 26 6.02 -5.38 -3.11
C ILE A 26 5.41 -6.76 -2.91
N PRO A 27 4.22 -7.05 -3.45
CA PRO A 27 3.52 -8.28 -3.11
C PRO A 27 4.21 -9.51 -3.70
N THR A 28 4.43 -10.54 -2.88
CA THR A 28 4.83 -11.87 -3.36
C THR A 28 3.74 -12.51 -4.24
N ASP A 29 4.08 -13.52 -5.03
CA ASP A 29 3.10 -14.31 -5.79
C ASP A 29 2.02 -14.91 -4.89
N ALA A 30 2.40 -15.35 -3.68
CA ALA A 30 1.46 -15.87 -2.69
C ALA A 30 0.47 -14.79 -2.22
N LEU A 31 0.96 -13.57 -1.95
CA LEU A 31 0.11 -12.44 -1.57
C LEU A 31 -0.80 -12.04 -2.74
N MET A 32 -0.25 -11.90 -3.94
CA MET A 32 -1.02 -11.60 -5.15
C MET A 32 -2.16 -12.60 -5.36
N ALA A 33 -1.88 -13.89 -5.22
CA ALA A 33 -2.88 -14.94 -5.34
C ALA A 33 -3.94 -14.88 -4.23
N ALA A 34 -3.55 -14.56 -2.99
CA ALA A 34 -4.50 -14.40 -1.88
C ALA A 34 -5.43 -13.19 -2.09
N LEU A 35 -4.90 -12.07 -2.56
CA LEU A 35 -5.68 -10.87 -2.86
C LEU A 35 -6.64 -11.10 -4.05
N ASP A 36 -6.18 -11.75 -5.12
CA ASP A 36 -7.03 -12.12 -6.26
C ASP A 36 -8.16 -13.07 -5.85
N ARG A 37 -7.88 -14.09 -5.01
CA ARG A 37 -8.92 -14.95 -4.45
C ARG A 37 -9.93 -14.16 -3.62
N ALA A 38 -9.48 -13.22 -2.78
CA ALA A 38 -10.37 -12.39 -1.98
C ALA A 38 -11.28 -11.53 -2.86
N VAL A 39 -10.73 -10.83 -3.87
CA VAL A 39 -11.54 -10.03 -4.78
C VAL A 39 -12.56 -10.89 -5.54
N ARG A 40 -12.18 -12.08 -6.00
CA ARG A 40 -13.11 -13.01 -6.68
C ARG A 40 -14.25 -13.51 -5.79
N ARG A 41 -14.04 -13.57 -4.47
CA ARG A 41 -15.11 -13.87 -3.50
C ARG A 41 -16.05 -12.68 -3.26
N GLY A 42 -15.75 -11.50 -3.82
CA GLY A 42 -16.51 -10.27 -3.61
C GLY A 42 -16.00 -9.39 -2.47
N VAL A 43 -14.85 -9.73 -1.87
CA VAL A 43 -14.22 -8.93 -0.81
C VAL A 43 -13.77 -7.59 -1.38
N ARG A 44 -14.06 -6.50 -0.68
CA ARG A 44 -13.57 -5.16 -1.03
C ARG A 44 -12.13 -5.01 -0.54
N VAL A 45 -11.18 -5.26 -1.44
CA VAL A 45 -9.75 -5.13 -1.14
C VAL A 45 -9.25 -3.72 -1.47
N ARG A 46 -8.66 -3.05 -0.48
CA ARG A 46 -8.04 -1.73 -0.61
C ARG A 46 -6.62 -1.76 -0.05
N VAL A 47 -5.68 -1.18 -0.78
CA VAL A 47 -4.28 -1.05 -0.35
C VAL A 47 -3.88 0.42 -0.35
N LEU A 48 -3.29 0.86 0.75
CA LEU A 48 -2.64 2.16 0.88
C LEU A 48 -1.12 1.96 1.00
N THR A 49 -0.36 2.61 0.12
CA THR A 49 1.10 2.59 0.13
C THR A 49 1.67 3.97 -0.20
N ASN A 50 3.00 4.14 -0.19
CA ASN A 50 3.63 5.41 -0.55
C ASN A 50 3.57 5.67 -2.07
N SER A 51 3.30 6.92 -2.45
CA SER A 51 3.62 7.38 -3.81
C SER A 51 5.13 7.54 -3.98
N LEU A 52 5.60 7.75 -5.22
CA LEU A 52 7.01 8.06 -5.47
C LEU A 52 7.46 9.31 -4.68
N GLY A 53 6.58 10.31 -4.54
CA GLY A 53 6.87 11.56 -3.83
C GLY A 53 6.86 11.43 -2.31
N SER A 54 6.19 10.42 -1.74
CA SER A 54 6.12 10.17 -0.29
C SER A 54 7.00 9.01 0.16
N ASN A 55 7.92 8.55 -0.70
CA ASN A 55 8.80 7.42 -0.46
C ASN A 55 10.26 7.87 -0.38
N ASN A 56 10.98 7.39 0.63
CA ASN A 56 12.40 7.61 0.82
C ASN A 56 13.29 6.51 0.19
N HIS A 57 12.70 5.42 -0.31
CA HIS A 57 13.38 4.34 -1.02
C HIS A 57 12.81 4.15 -2.43
N VAL A 58 13.42 4.81 -3.40
CA VAL A 58 13.01 4.79 -4.82
C VAL A 58 13.04 3.40 -5.42
N SER A 59 14.04 2.59 -5.07
CA SER A 59 14.15 1.19 -5.55
C SER A 59 12.95 0.33 -5.13
N ALA A 60 12.41 0.55 -3.92
CA ALA A 60 11.23 -0.18 -3.44
C ALA A 60 9.98 0.26 -4.20
N HIS A 61 9.86 1.56 -4.50
CA HIS A 61 8.78 2.06 -5.35
C HIS A 61 8.86 1.47 -6.75
N ALA A 62 10.06 1.42 -7.35
CA ALA A 62 10.28 0.87 -8.68
C ALA A 62 9.80 -0.59 -8.77
N ALA A 63 10.22 -1.44 -7.81
CA ALA A 63 9.75 -2.82 -7.72
C ALA A 63 8.21 -2.91 -7.61
N TYR A 64 7.60 -2.12 -6.72
CA TYR A 64 6.14 -2.03 -6.60
C TYR A 64 5.45 -1.64 -7.93
N THR A 65 6.04 -0.73 -8.72
CA THR A 65 5.41 -0.27 -9.97
C THR A 65 5.18 -1.40 -10.98
N HIS A 66 6.00 -2.46 -10.96
CA HIS A 66 5.81 -3.65 -11.80
C HIS A 66 4.54 -4.43 -11.45
N HIS A 67 4.13 -4.41 -10.17
CA HIS A 67 2.94 -5.12 -9.70
C HIS A 67 1.66 -4.27 -9.76
N ARG A 68 1.76 -2.94 -9.84
CA ARG A 68 0.63 -2.00 -9.82
C ARG A 68 -0.48 -2.38 -10.82
N ARG A 69 -0.12 -2.65 -12.08
CA ARG A 69 -1.11 -3.01 -13.11
C ARG A 69 -1.81 -4.32 -12.81
N ALA A 70 -1.07 -5.34 -12.37
CA ALA A 70 -1.63 -6.64 -12.03
C ALA A 70 -2.61 -6.56 -10.85
N LEU A 71 -2.28 -5.78 -9.81
CA LEU A 71 -3.17 -5.51 -8.68
C LEU A 71 -4.47 -4.84 -9.13
N LEU A 72 -4.39 -3.80 -9.96
CA LEU A 72 -5.56 -3.11 -10.49
C LEU A 72 -6.44 -4.02 -11.35
N MET A 73 -5.82 -4.84 -12.21
CA MET A 73 -6.54 -5.83 -13.02
C MET A 73 -7.19 -6.93 -12.17
N ALA A 74 -6.60 -7.30 -11.04
CA ALA A 74 -7.20 -8.21 -10.08
C ALA A 74 -8.37 -7.59 -9.30
N GLY A 75 -8.64 -6.28 -9.49
CA GLY A 75 -9.74 -5.55 -8.85
C GLY A 75 -9.39 -4.97 -7.47
N VAL A 76 -8.11 -4.97 -7.10
CA VAL A 76 -7.63 -4.28 -5.89
C VAL A 76 -7.74 -2.77 -6.09
N LYS A 77 -8.32 -2.07 -5.11
CA LYS A 77 -8.37 -0.61 -5.10
C LYS A 77 -7.07 -0.06 -4.49
N LEU A 78 -6.24 0.58 -5.30
CA LEU A 78 -4.95 1.11 -4.88
C LEU A 78 -5.01 2.59 -4.56
N TYR A 79 -4.35 2.97 -3.47
CA TYR A 79 -4.17 4.34 -3.01
C TYR A 79 -2.69 4.59 -2.72
N GLU A 80 -2.17 5.69 -3.23
CA GLU A 80 -0.78 6.11 -3.03
C GLU A 80 -0.73 7.42 -2.25
N LEU A 81 -0.12 7.41 -1.07
CA LEU A 81 -0.06 8.55 -0.15
C LEU A 81 0.59 9.77 -0.81
N ARG A 82 0.02 10.95 -0.58
CA ARG A 82 0.53 12.23 -1.04
C ARG A 82 1.62 12.74 -0.09
N ALA A 83 2.74 13.21 -0.64
CA ALA A 83 3.72 13.95 0.14
C ALA A 83 3.19 15.30 0.64
N ASP A 84 2.27 15.90 -0.13
CA ASP A 84 1.56 17.15 0.14
C ASP A 84 0.19 16.91 0.81
N ALA A 85 0.01 15.80 1.53
CA ALA A 85 -1.27 15.46 2.16
C ALA A 85 -1.85 16.61 2.98
N SER A 86 -3.14 16.91 2.78
CA SER A 86 -3.84 18.03 3.40
C SER A 86 -3.89 17.90 4.93
N ASP A 87 -4.06 16.67 5.43
CA ASP A 87 -4.06 16.36 6.86
C ASP A 87 -2.65 16.12 7.44
N ARG A 88 -1.55 16.51 6.74
CA ARG A 88 -0.18 16.27 7.23
C ARG A 88 0.08 16.82 8.64
N ALA A 89 -0.61 17.89 9.03
CA ALA A 89 -0.52 18.49 10.35
C ALA A 89 -0.97 17.55 11.49
N ARG A 90 -1.72 16.47 11.20
CA ARG A 90 -2.05 15.43 12.19
C ARG A 90 -0.84 14.58 12.59
N TYR A 91 0.17 14.49 11.72
CA TYR A 91 1.30 13.57 11.85
C TYR A 91 2.64 14.30 11.95
N ILE A 92 2.69 15.58 11.62
CA ILE A 92 3.87 16.44 11.68
C ILE A 92 3.91 17.16 13.03
N PHE A 93 5.03 16.99 13.74
CA PHE A 93 5.31 17.64 15.02
C PHE A 93 6.16 18.90 14.80
N SER A 94 6.22 19.77 15.82
CA SER A 94 7.05 20.97 15.77
C SER A 94 8.53 20.62 15.53
N GLY A 95 9.17 21.32 14.59
CA GLY A 95 10.59 21.14 14.23
C GLY A 95 10.85 20.24 13.02
N VAL A 96 9.81 19.68 12.38
CA VAL A 96 9.90 18.89 11.14
C VAL A 96 8.88 19.33 10.09
N GLU A 97 8.44 20.58 10.12
CA GLU A 97 7.34 21.12 9.31
C GLU A 97 7.61 21.03 7.79
N ASP A 98 8.88 21.16 7.40
CA ASP A 98 9.35 21.06 6.01
C ASP A 98 9.70 19.63 5.59
N SER A 99 9.55 18.65 6.50
CA SER A 99 9.83 17.25 6.18
C SER A 99 8.75 16.65 5.30
N MET A 100 9.17 15.79 4.39
CA MET A 100 8.29 14.96 3.58
C MET A 100 7.50 13.99 4.48
N LEU A 101 6.17 13.96 4.33
CA LEU A 101 5.34 12.93 4.96
C LEU A 101 5.53 11.60 4.24
N GLY A 102 5.84 10.54 4.99
CA GLY A 102 5.98 9.19 4.46
C GLY A 102 5.31 8.16 5.36
N LEU A 103 4.70 7.15 4.75
CA LEU A 103 4.07 6.04 5.45
C LEU A 103 5.14 5.05 5.93
N GLN A 104 5.11 4.68 7.20
CA GLN A 104 5.95 3.60 7.75
C GLN A 104 5.13 2.46 8.39
N ALA A 105 3.82 2.64 8.56
CA ALA A 105 2.95 1.65 9.17
C ALA A 105 2.85 0.37 8.32
N LYS A 106 2.70 -0.79 8.99
CA LYS A 106 2.31 -2.06 8.36
C LYS A 106 1.22 -2.72 9.18
N PHE A 107 0.02 -2.70 8.64
CA PHE A 107 -1.13 -3.35 9.28
C PHE A 107 -2.21 -3.66 8.25
N ALA A 108 -3.11 -4.56 8.61
CA ALA A 108 -4.31 -4.83 7.86
C ALA A 108 -5.52 -4.86 8.77
N VAL A 109 -6.66 -4.43 8.25
CA VAL A 109 -7.97 -4.54 8.89
C VAL A 109 -8.78 -5.54 8.07
N LEU A 110 -9.23 -6.60 8.74
CA LEU A 110 -9.92 -7.74 8.14
C LEU A 110 -11.33 -7.82 8.72
N ASP A 111 -12.33 -7.57 7.88
CA ASP A 111 -13.73 -7.44 8.28
C ASP A 111 -13.89 -6.48 9.49
N ASP A 112 -14.93 -6.64 10.29
CA ASP A 112 -15.30 -5.61 11.28
C ASP A 112 -14.67 -5.81 12.67
N CYS A 113 -13.85 -6.84 12.87
CA CYS A 113 -13.28 -7.13 14.20
C CYS A 113 -11.79 -7.47 14.21
N CYS A 114 -11.20 -7.95 13.10
CA CYS A 114 -9.84 -8.47 13.11
C CYS A 114 -8.84 -7.45 12.55
N ILE A 115 -7.70 -7.32 13.24
CA ILE A 115 -6.58 -6.46 12.85
C ILE A 115 -5.33 -7.31 12.85
N ALA A 116 -4.50 -7.15 11.83
CA ALA A 116 -3.15 -7.68 11.78
C ALA A 116 -2.17 -6.51 11.86
N VAL A 117 -1.24 -6.54 12.80
CA VAL A 117 -0.14 -5.56 12.93
C VAL A 117 1.16 -6.31 12.89
N GLY A 118 2.18 -5.76 12.23
CA GLY A 118 3.50 -6.37 12.25
C GLY A 118 4.60 -5.46 11.75
N SER A 119 5.82 -5.98 11.77
CA SER A 119 7.00 -5.32 11.20
C SER A 119 7.14 -5.55 9.68
N SER A 120 6.48 -6.58 9.15
CA SER A 120 6.62 -7.03 7.77
C SER A 120 5.88 -6.13 6.80
N ASN A 121 6.54 -5.67 5.73
CA ASN A 121 5.86 -5.01 4.61
C ASN A 121 5.17 -5.99 3.67
N LEU A 122 5.26 -7.30 3.96
CA LEU A 122 4.77 -8.41 3.15
C LEU A 122 5.48 -8.55 1.79
N ASP A 123 6.72 -8.06 1.73
CA ASP A 123 7.63 -8.22 0.58
C ASP A 123 8.43 -9.54 0.64
N PRO A 124 9.00 -10.00 -0.49
CA PRO A 124 9.74 -11.27 -0.55
C PRO A 124 10.85 -11.35 0.49
N ARG A 125 11.62 -10.28 0.72
CA ARG A 125 12.71 -10.28 1.70
C ARG A 125 12.19 -10.35 3.14
N SER A 126 11.12 -9.64 3.46
CA SER A 126 10.46 -9.68 4.76
C SER A 126 9.97 -11.09 5.08
N LEU A 127 9.39 -11.78 4.10
CA LEU A 127 8.81 -13.10 4.30
C LEU A 127 9.84 -14.23 4.28
N LEU A 128 10.98 -14.06 3.60
CA LEU A 128 11.98 -15.12 3.41
C LEU A 128 13.27 -14.93 4.21
N LEU A 129 13.66 -13.68 4.51
CA LEU A 129 15.00 -13.36 5.01
C LEU A 129 15.01 -12.61 6.35
N ASN A 130 13.94 -11.90 6.71
CA ASN A 130 13.88 -11.16 7.96
C ASN A 130 13.20 -11.96 9.09
N SER A 131 13.62 -11.72 10.33
CA SER A 131 12.87 -12.12 11.52
C SER A 131 11.71 -11.16 11.74
N GLU A 132 10.55 -11.47 11.16
CA GLU A 132 9.36 -10.64 11.30
C GLU A 132 8.51 -11.06 12.50
N LEU A 133 7.92 -10.08 13.19
CA LEU A 133 6.90 -10.31 14.20
C LEU A 133 5.59 -9.69 13.74
N GLY A 134 4.51 -10.43 13.93
CA GLY A 134 3.18 -9.91 13.76
C GLY A 134 2.21 -10.49 14.76
N ALA A 135 1.15 -9.75 15.03
CA ALA A 135 0.11 -10.10 15.95
C ALA A 135 -1.26 -9.87 15.30
N PHE A 136 -2.20 -10.74 15.64
CA PHE A 136 -3.61 -10.51 15.37
C PHE A 136 -4.28 -9.98 16.63
N ALA A 137 -5.06 -8.92 16.48
CA ALA A 137 -5.95 -8.41 17.51
C ALA A 137 -7.40 -8.58 17.05
N ILE A 138 -8.27 -8.96 17.98
CA ILE A 138 -9.72 -8.98 17.77
C ILE A 138 -10.29 -7.89 18.68
N SER A 139 -10.73 -6.79 18.07
CA SER A 139 -11.25 -5.62 18.77
C SER A 139 -12.06 -4.75 17.82
N GLU A 140 -13.39 -4.77 17.97
CA GLU A 140 -14.28 -3.91 17.18
C GLU A 140 -14.00 -2.41 17.40
N PRO A 141 -13.77 -1.91 18.64
CA PRO A 141 -13.50 -0.48 18.82
C PRO A 141 -12.22 -0.01 18.11
N LEU A 142 -11.14 -0.79 18.21
CA LEU A 142 -9.88 -0.48 17.53
C LEU A 142 -10.03 -0.61 16.01
N ASN A 143 -10.79 -1.58 15.53
CA ASN A 143 -11.06 -1.78 14.11
C ASN A 143 -11.79 -0.57 13.53
N ALA A 144 -12.85 -0.10 14.21
CA ALA A 144 -13.60 1.07 13.82
C ALA A 144 -12.73 2.34 13.76
N GLU A 145 -11.85 2.54 14.75
CA GLU A 145 -10.92 3.68 14.77
C GLU A 145 -9.93 3.61 13.60
N LEU A 146 -9.31 2.45 13.36
CA LEU A 146 -8.40 2.26 12.23
C LEU A 146 -9.10 2.44 10.88
N ARG A 147 -10.35 2.00 10.73
CA ARG A 147 -11.16 2.22 9.52
C ARG A 147 -11.43 3.70 9.29
N TYR A 148 -11.71 4.46 10.34
CA TYR A 148 -11.87 5.91 10.24
C TYR A 148 -10.58 6.59 9.77
N LEU A 149 -9.44 6.27 10.39
CA LEU A 149 -8.13 6.80 9.99
C LEU A 149 -7.81 6.43 8.53
N PHE A 150 -8.06 5.19 8.13
CA PHE A 150 -7.91 4.76 6.74
C PHE A 150 -8.74 5.61 5.77
N ALA A 151 -10.00 5.91 6.11
CA ALA A 151 -10.87 6.70 5.27
C ALA A 151 -10.34 8.14 5.12
N VAL A 152 -9.77 8.71 6.19
CA VAL A 152 -9.08 10.01 6.15
C VAL A 152 -7.84 9.94 5.26
N ASP A 153 -6.97 8.94 5.46
CA ASP A 153 -5.72 8.83 4.71
C ASP A 153 -5.95 8.55 3.22
N MET A 154 -7.02 7.83 2.86
CA MET A 154 -7.41 7.57 1.47
C MET A 154 -8.22 8.69 0.82
N ALA A 155 -8.55 9.76 1.56
CA ALA A 155 -9.28 10.88 1.00
C ALA A 155 -8.47 11.53 -0.15
N PRO A 156 -9.12 12.11 -1.17
CA PRO A 156 -8.44 12.68 -2.34
C PRO A 156 -7.34 13.74 -2.03
N GLY A 157 -7.51 14.48 -0.93
CA GLY A 157 -6.52 15.44 -0.44
C GLY A 157 -5.30 14.82 0.25
N ASN A 158 -5.31 13.52 0.53
CA ASN A 158 -4.28 12.79 1.28
C ASN A 158 -3.67 11.62 0.49
N ALA A 159 -4.42 11.00 -0.42
CA ALA A 159 -3.92 9.94 -1.29
C ALA A 159 -4.42 10.09 -2.73
N TRP A 160 -3.58 9.67 -3.66
CA TRP A 160 -3.97 9.46 -5.04
C TRP A 160 -4.70 8.14 -5.17
N ARG A 161 -5.92 8.15 -5.72
CA ARG A 161 -6.54 6.91 -6.16
C ARG A 161 -5.91 6.49 -7.48
N VAL A 162 -5.38 5.28 -7.52
CA VAL A 162 -4.75 4.71 -8.72
C VAL A 162 -5.74 3.80 -9.42
N SER A 163 -5.85 3.93 -10.75
CA SER A 163 -6.76 3.11 -11.55
C SER A 163 -6.23 2.92 -12.98
N LEU A 164 -6.92 2.10 -13.76
CA LEU A 164 -6.66 1.92 -15.19
C LEU A 164 -7.74 2.67 -15.98
N ASP A 165 -7.33 3.38 -17.03
CA ASP A 165 -8.26 3.94 -18.01
C ASP A 165 -8.75 2.87 -19.01
N ASP A 166 -9.61 3.27 -19.96
CA ASP A 166 -10.16 2.37 -20.98
C ASP A 166 -9.08 1.74 -21.87
N ALA A 167 -7.93 2.42 -22.04
CA ALA A 167 -6.77 1.92 -22.76
C ALA A 167 -5.81 1.11 -21.87
N GLN A 168 -6.23 0.78 -20.64
CA GLN A 168 -5.44 0.05 -19.65
C GLN A 168 -4.14 0.77 -19.25
N ARG A 169 -4.12 2.09 -19.32
CA ARG A 169 -3.01 2.92 -18.82
C ARG A 169 -3.28 3.30 -17.37
N VAL A 170 -2.23 3.33 -16.57
CA VAL A 170 -2.31 3.75 -15.17
C VAL A 170 -2.60 5.24 -15.10
N ILE A 171 -3.59 5.61 -14.29
CA ILE A 171 -3.94 6.99 -13.97
C ILE A 171 -4.01 7.18 -12.46
N TRP A 172 -3.63 8.38 -12.02
CA TRP A 172 -3.79 8.85 -10.65
C TRP A 172 -4.87 9.93 -10.64
N SER A 173 -5.83 9.82 -9.73
CA SER A 173 -6.95 10.76 -9.61
C SER A 173 -7.06 11.36 -8.22
N ASP A 174 -7.41 12.65 -8.17
CA ASP A 174 -7.80 13.43 -6.99
C ASP A 174 -9.06 14.28 -7.29
N GLU A 175 -9.37 15.28 -6.47
CA GLU A 175 -10.53 16.17 -6.69
C GLU A 175 -10.37 17.10 -7.90
N ALA A 176 -9.12 17.38 -8.30
CA ALA A 176 -8.82 18.27 -9.42
C ALA A 176 -8.87 17.55 -10.78
N GLY A 177 -8.90 16.21 -10.79
CA GLY A 177 -9.04 15.40 -11.99
C GLY A 177 -8.14 14.18 -11.97
N HIS A 178 -7.68 13.75 -13.16
CA HIS A 178 -6.74 12.65 -13.30
C HIS A 178 -5.48 13.08 -14.04
N ARG A 179 -4.40 12.33 -13.81
CA ARG A 179 -3.09 12.50 -14.46
C ARG A 179 -2.49 11.15 -14.84
N TYR A 180 -1.59 11.18 -15.81
CA TYR A 180 -0.92 10.00 -16.38
C TYR A 180 0.53 9.84 -15.91
N ASP A 181 1.10 10.89 -15.34
CA ASP A 181 2.41 10.89 -14.71
C ASP A 181 2.29 10.68 -13.20
N ALA A 182 3.19 9.86 -12.65
CA ALA A 182 3.25 9.64 -11.22
C ALA A 182 3.41 11.01 -10.51
N PRO A 183 2.51 11.34 -9.54
CA PRO A 183 2.45 12.64 -8.90
C PRO A 183 3.74 12.98 -8.12
N PRO A 184 3.96 14.28 -7.86
CA PRO A 184 5.23 14.95 -8.11
C PRO A 184 6.40 14.27 -7.39
N ALA A 185 7.29 13.74 -8.21
CA ALA A 185 8.65 13.42 -7.87
C ALA A 185 9.55 14.34 -8.72
N SER A 186 10.68 14.78 -8.16
CA SER A 186 11.67 15.55 -8.92
C SER A 186 12.07 14.80 -10.20
N PHE A 187 12.53 15.51 -11.24
CA PHE A 187 13.03 14.86 -12.46
C PHE A 187 14.06 13.77 -12.16
N PHE A 188 14.94 14.00 -11.18
CA PHE A 188 15.93 13.03 -10.72
C PHE A 188 15.31 11.77 -10.09
N LEU A 189 14.30 11.93 -9.23
CA LEU A 189 13.58 10.79 -8.63
C LEU A 189 12.87 9.93 -9.71
N ARG A 190 12.35 10.56 -10.77
CA ARG A 190 11.75 9.83 -11.90
C ARG A 190 12.80 9.09 -12.73
N ALA A 191 13.96 9.71 -12.98
CA ALA A 191 15.07 9.08 -13.68
C ALA A 191 15.68 7.91 -12.88
N GLU A 192 15.80 8.07 -11.58
CA GLU A 192 16.27 7.03 -10.66
C GLU A 192 15.27 5.87 -10.57
N ASN A 193 13.96 6.15 -10.47
CA ASN A 193 12.93 5.12 -10.52
C ASN A 193 12.94 4.35 -11.85
N TRP A 194 13.12 5.06 -12.97
CA TRP A 194 13.27 4.43 -14.28
C TRP A 194 14.51 3.54 -14.35
N PHE A 195 15.65 4.00 -13.84
CA PHE A 195 16.89 3.22 -13.81
C PHE A 195 16.75 1.95 -12.97
N PHE A 196 16.20 2.06 -11.76
CA PHE A 196 15.99 0.89 -10.90
C PHE A 196 14.92 -0.07 -11.45
N GLY A 197 13.89 0.43 -12.14
CA GLY A 197 12.88 -0.41 -12.80
C GLY A 197 13.40 -1.23 -13.99
N LEU A 198 14.64 -1.01 -14.45
CA LEU A 198 15.29 -1.86 -15.45
C LEU A 198 16.05 -3.04 -14.82
N LEU A 199 16.24 -3.03 -13.51
CA LEU A 199 17.00 -4.05 -12.79
C LEU A 199 16.03 -5.10 -12.21
N PRO A 200 16.40 -6.39 -12.21
CA PRO A 200 15.58 -7.44 -11.60
C PRO A 200 15.71 -7.38 -10.07
N LEU A 201 15.04 -6.41 -9.44
CA LEU A 201 15.14 -6.13 -8.00
C LEU A 201 14.11 -6.90 -7.17
N ASP A 202 13.11 -7.50 -7.79
CA ASP A 202 11.96 -8.12 -7.12
C ASP A 202 12.37 -9.20 -6.09
N GLY A 203 13.48 -9.92 -6.33
CA GLY A 203 13.98 -10.96 -5.43
C GLY A 203 15.02 -10.51 -4.40
N GLN A 204 15.46 -9.25 -4.42
CA GLN A 204 16.56 -8.74 -3.58
C GLN A 204 16.12 -7.68 -2.56
N MET A 205 14.90 -7.16 -2.69
CA MET A 205 14.31 -6.09 -1.86
C MET A 205 13.31 -6.64 -0.86
#